data_AF-A0A177DJC4-F1
#
_entry.id   AF-A0A177DJC4-F1
#
_cell.length_a   1.000
_cell.length_b   1.000
_cell.length_c   1.000
_cell.angle_alpha   90.00
_cell.angle_beta   90.00
_cell.angle_gamma   90.00
#
_symmetry.space_group_name_H-M   'P 1'
#
loop_
_entity.id
_entity.type
_entity.pdbx_description
1 polymer ?
#
loop_
_entity_poly.entity_id
_entity_poly.type
_entity_poly.pdbx_seq_one_letter_code
_entity_poly.pdbx_strand_id
1 'polypeptide(L)'
;MGVKRPHEGDAKSSLKKQKSRFAIGPANLPDGTHRRKIEKIKKGLINKAKLKKQYAKLKAREENEATTPRKSVYDRESAYDNEDENESEKEASTEPVPEPTLEPHPDRVAMLEEKSPEPEPRQNFERRQRRPRPQPFLKETEVAQKKREEIEARQRAREEADKERAKKVAERERFRKTMAKARGPNGQRKLGRESTVLLAKAQRLMGKT
;
A
#
# COMPACT_ATOMS: atom_id res chain seq x y z
N MET A 1 -64.96 -9.25 -30.65
CA MET A 1 -64.85 -7.85 -30.19
C MET A 1 -63.75 -7.76 -29.14
N GLY A 2 -62.57 -7.28 -29.50
CA GLY A 2 -61.47 -7.05 -28.55
C GLY A 2 -61.00 -5.60 -28.69
N VAL A 3 -61.27 -4.78 -27.68
CA VAL A 3 -60.91 -3.35 -27.67
C VAL A 3 -59.40 -3.25 -27.44
N LYS A 4 -58.65 -2.81 -28.45
CA LYS A 4 -57.23 -2.46 -28.31
C LYS A 4 -57.13 -1.19 -27.46
N ARG A 5 -56.40 -1.26 -26.34
CA ARG A 5 -56.09 -0.09 -25.51
C ARG A 5 -55.22 0.90 -26.31
N PRO A 6 -55.52 2.20 -26.31
CA PRO A 6 -54.66 3.20 -26.94
C PRO A 6 -53.35 3.31 -26.16
N HIS A 7 -52.23 3.35 -26.89
CA HIS A 7 -50.91 3.59 -26.35
C HIS A 7 -50.84 5.05 -25.89
N GLU A 8 -50.93 5.31 -24.58
CA GLU A 8 -50.52 6.59 -24.02
C GLU A 8 -49.01 6.72 -24.21
N GLY A 9 -48.64 7.56 -25.15
CA GLY A 9 -47.28 7.78 -25.60
C GLY A 9 -47.26 8.87 -26.66
N ASP A 10 -48.06 9.91 -26.45
CA ASP A 10 -48.11 11.07 -27.32
C ASP A 10 -46.71 11.70 -27.44
N ALA A 11 -46.14 11.49 -28.63
CA ALA A 11 -45.59 12.54 -29.47
C ALA A 11 -44.98 13.74 -28.74
N LYS A 12 -43.82 13.53 -28.11
CA LYS A 12 -42.76 14.55 -28.20
C LYS A 12 -41.97 14.24 -29.45
N SER A 13 -42.43 14.86 -30.55
CA SER A 13 -41.72 14.94 -31.82
C SER A 13 -40.22 15.06 -31.56
N SER A 14 -39.46 14.10 -32.08
CA SER A 14 -38.01 14.20 -32.12
C SER A 14 -37.67 15.33 -33.09
N LEU A 15 -37.75 16.57 -32.61
CA LEU A 15 -37.14 17.72 -33.25
C LEU A 15 -35.68 17.33 -33.49
N LYS A 16 -35.39 16.97 -34.75
CA LYS A 16 -34.07 16.54 -35.19
C LYS A 16 -33.11 17.64 -34.75
N LYS A 17 -32.32 17.37 -33.70
CA LYS A 17 -31.31 18.31 -33.22
C LYS A 17 -30.44 18.62 -34.43
N GLN A 18 -30.57 19.83 -34.96
CA GLN A 18 -29.70 20.30 -36.02
C GLN A 18 -28.27 20.12 -35.50
N LYS A 19 -27.51 19.23 -36.14
CA LYS A 19 -26.12 19.00 -35.77
C LYS A 19 -25.41 20.34 -35.96
N SER A 20 -25.06 20.98 -34.85
CA SER A 20 -24.26 22.20 -34.86
C SER A 20 -23.07 21.97 -35.78
N ARG A 21 -22.93 22.79 -36.83
CA ARG A 21 -21.73 22.80 -37.67
C ARG A 21 -20.52 22.98 -36.76
N PHE A 22 -19.36 22.46 -37.16
CA PHE A 22 -18.16 22.44 -36.34
C PHE A 22 -17.89 23.83 -35.76
N ALA A 23 -18.27 24.03 -34.49
CA ALA A 23 -18.18 25.32 -33.83
C ALA A 23 -16.73 25.50 -33.40
N ILE A 24 -15.91 26.09 -34.25
CA ILE A 24 -14.49 26.36 -34.00
C ILE A 24 -14.42 27.64 -33.13
N GLY A 25 -14.87 27.50 -31.88
CA GLY A 25 -14.67 28.51 -30.84
C GLY A 25 -13.66 28.00 -29.81
N PRO A 26 -12.99 28.88 -29.04
CA PRO A 26 -11.97 28.50 -28.04
C PRO A 26 -12.45 27.47 -27.00
N ALA A 27 -13.77 27.32 -26.83
CA ALA A 27 -14.39 26.32 -25.96
C ALA A 27 -14.51 24.90 -26.57
N ASN A 28 -14.39 24.76 -27.90
CA ASN A 28 -14.59 23.51 -28.66
C ASN A 28 -13.36 23.10 -29.50
N LEU A 29 -12.26 23.84 -29.42
CA LEU A 29 -10.98 23.33 -29.88
C LEU A 29 -10.56 22.15 -29.00
N PRO A 30 -9.92 21.11 -29.55
CA PRO A 30 -9.40 20.01 -28.75
C PRO A 30 -8.42 20.58 -27.72
N ASP A 31 -8.91 20.73 -26.49
CA ASP A 31 -8.12 21.11 -25.33
C ASP A 31 -6.83 20.29 -25.37
N GLY A 32 -5.69 21.00 -25.45
CA GLY A 32 -4.41 20.40 -25.73
C GLY A 32 -4.13 19.18 -24.85
N THR A 33 -3.29 18.27 -25.31
CA THR A 33 -3.04 16.95 -24.67
C THR A 33 -2.81 17.01 -23.15
N HIS A 34 -2.33 18.13 -22.62
CA HIS A 34 -2.15 18.41 -21.21
C HIS A 34 -3.44 18.76 -20.44
N ARG A 35 -4.38 19.53 -21.00
CA ARG A 35 -5.64 19.89 -20.33
C ARG A 35 -6.50 18.66 -20.04
N ARG A 36 -6.65 17.74 -21.01
CA ARG A 36 -7.35 16.46 -20.80
C ARG A 36 -6.74 15.62 -19.68
N LYS A 37 -5.40 15.58 -19.61
CA LYS A 37 -4.69 14.89 -18.52
C LYS A 37 -4.96 15.55 -17.17
N ILE A 38 -4.91 16.88 -17.09
CA ILE A 38 -5.20 17.62 -15.86
C ILE A 38 -6.64 17.38 -15.41
N GLU A 39 -7.62 17.43 -16.31
CA GLU A 39 -9.02 17.12 -15.98
C GLU A 39 -9.21 15.69 -15.52
N LYS A 40 -8.57 14.71 -16.19
CA LYS A 40 -8.60 13.31 -15.77
C LYS A 40 -8.01 13.12 -14.38
N ILE A 41 -6.90 13.79 -14.08
CA ILE A 41 -6.27 13.78 -12.75
C ILE A 41 -7.23 14.41 -11.72
N LYS A 42 -7.80 15.58 -12.00
CA LYS A 42 -8.77 16.25 -11.12
C LYS A 42 -9.99 15.38 -10.84
N LYS A 43 -10.65 14.85 -11.88
CA LYS A 43 -11.79 13.93 -11.77
C LYS A 43 -11.41 12.67 -10.97
N GLY A 44 -10.22 12.12 -11.20
CA GLY A 44 -9.70 10.98 -10.46
C GLY A 44 -9.50 11.25 -8.97
N LEU A 45 -8.96 12.42 -8.60
CA LEU A 45 -8.80 12.83 -7.21
C LEU A 45 -10.15 13.02 -6.51
N ILE A 46 -11.12 13.65 -7.18
CA ILE A 46 -12.48 13.85 -6.66
C ILE A 46 -13.15 12.50 -6.40
N ASN A 47 -13.07 11.55 -7.34
CA ASN A 47 -13.69 10.24 -7.19
C ASN A 47 -13.06 9.43 -6.05
N LYS A 48 -11.72 9.45 -5.92
CA LYS A 48 -11.02 8.82 -4.80
C LYS A 48 -11.46 9.41 -3.46
N ALA A 49 -11.60 10.74 -3.36
CA ALA A 49 -12.09 11.38 -2.14
C ALA A 49 -13.54 10.98 -1.83
N LYS A 50 -14.42 10.89 -2.83
CA LYS A 50 -15.80 10.42 -2.66
C LYS A 50 -15.87 8.98 -2.15
N LEU A 51 -15.09 8.08 -2.76
CA LEU A 51 -15.02 6.68 -2.34
C LEU A 51 -14.51 6.56 -0.90
N LYS A 52 -13.47 7.31 -0.52
CA LYS A 52 -12.98 7.34 0.87
C LYS A 52 -14.05 7.82 1.85
N LYS A 53 -14.81 8.86 1.50
CA LYS A 53 -15.91 9.36 2.34
C LYS A 53 -17.03 8.32 2.47
N GLN A 54 -17.41 7.66 1.38
CA GLN A 54 -18.43 6.60 1.41
C GLN A 54 -17.97 5.41 2.24
N TYR A 55 -16.73 4.97 2.06
CA TYR A 55 -16.14 3.89 2.85
C TYR A 55 -16.07 4.23 4.35
N ALA A 56 -15.64 5.45 4.70
CA ALA A 56 -15.63 5.90 6.09
C ALA A 56 -17.04 5.91 6.71
N LYS A 57 -18.08 6.28 5.94
CA LYS A 57 -19.47 6.21 6.39
C LYS A 57 -19.95 4.76 6.61
N LEU A 58 -19.62 3.86 5.69
CA LEU A 58 -19.96 2.43 5.84
C LEU A 58 -19.25 1.82 7.04
N LYS A 59 -17.94 2.10 7.20
CA LYS A 59 -17.15 1.63 8.34
C LYS A 59 -17.70 2.14 9.67
N ALA A 60 -18.05 3.43 9.77
CA ALA A 60 -18.68 3.97 10.97
C ALA A 60 -20.04 3.32 11.26
N ARG A 61 -20.83 3.02 10.21
CA ARG A 61 -22.09 2.29 10.35
C ARG A 61 -21.86 0.85 10.83
N GLU A 62 -20.88 0.14 10.27
CA GLU A 62 -20.51 -1.22 10.67
C GLU A 62 -19.98 -1.25 12.10
N GLU A 63 -19.17 -0.27 12.52
CA GLU A 63 -18.70 -0.14 13.90
C GLU A 63 -19.87 0.10 14.88
N ASN A 64 -20.83 0.97 14.51
CA ASN A 64 -22.06 1.18 15.29
C ASN A 64 -22.94 -0.09 15.35
N GLU A 65 -23.07 -0.82 14.24
CA GLU A 65 -23.81 -2.09 14.19
C GLU A 65 -23.09 -3.27 14.87
N ALA A 66 -21.76 -3.19 15.04
CA ALA A 66 -20.96 -4.17 15.77
C ALA A 66 -20.98 -3.91 17.29
N THR A 67 -21.01 -2.63 17.69
CA THR A 67 -21.07 -2.20 19.09
C THR A 67 -22.48 -2.25 19.66
N THR A 68 -23.51 -1.99 18.84
CA THR A 68 -24.90 -2.19 19.23
C THR A 68 -25.42 -3.47 18.57
N PRO A 69 -25.78 -4.51 19.33
CA PRO A 69 -26.44 -5.66 18.73
C PRO A 69 -27.71 -5.15 18.03
N ARG A 70 -27.88 -5.50 16.75
CA ARG A 70 -29.10 -5.14 16.00
C ARG A 70 -30.29 -5.65 16.80
N LYS A 71 -31.05 -4.73 17.42
CA LYS A 71 -32.31 -5.04 18.10
C LYS A 71 -33.18 -5.81 17.11
N SER A 72 -33.64 -6.99 17.53
CA SER A 72 -34.55 -7.79 16.73
C SER A 72 -35.82 -6.96 16.43
N VAL A 73 -36.56 -7.30 15.37
CA VAL A 73 -37.82 -6.57 15.05
C VAL A 73 -38.76 -6.55 16.27
N TYR A 74 -38.74 -7.62 17.08
CA TYR A 74 -39.50 -7.77 18.31
C TYR A 74 -38.99 -6.88 19.47
N ASP A 75 -37.67 -6.68 19.63
CA ASP A 75 -37.10 -5.76 20.64
C ASP A 75 -37.35 -4.28 20.33
N ARG A 76 -37.69 -3.95 19.08
CA ARG A 76 -37.94 -2.57 18.65
C ARG A 76 -39.33 -2.10 19.04
N GLU A 77 -40.30 -2.99 19.07
CA GLU A 77 -41.68 -2.71 19.48
C GLU A 77 -41.79 -2.66 21.01
N SER A 78 -41.06 -3.50 21.76
CA SER A 78 -41.07 -3.49 23.23
C SER A 78 -40.42 -2.26 23.88
N ALA A 79 -39.54 -1.57 23.16
CA ALA A 79 -38.82 -0.38 23.65
C ALA A 79 -39.66 0.91 23.67
N TYR A 80 -40.87 0.90 23.10
CA TYR A 80 -41.81 2.02 23.19
C TYR A 80 -42.81 1.88 24.34
N ASP A 81 -42.86 0.72 25.01
CA ASP A 81 -43.82 0.38 26.08
C ASP A 81 -43.19 0.20 27.47
N ASN A 82 -41.87 0.33 27.62
CA ASN A 82 -41.17 0.08 28.90
C ASN A 82 -40.24 1.24 29.29
N GLU A 83 -40.79 2.45 29.43
CA GLU A 83 -40.21 3.50 30.29
C GLU A 83 -40.94 3.50 31.63
N ASP A 84 -40.98 2.36 32.33
CA ASP A 84 -41.25 2.34 33.77
C ASP A 84 -40.75 1.01 34.36
N GLU A 85 -40.14 1.13 35.55
CA GLU A 85 -39.82 0.06 36.50
C GLU A 85 -38.49 -0.74 36.39
N ASN A 86 -37.62 -0.38 37.33
CA ASN A 86 -37.04 -1.24 38.38
C ASN A 86 -35.61 -1.79 38.28
N GLU A 87 -34.86 -1.42 39.32
CA GLU A 87 -33.68 -2.07 39.90
C GLU A 87 -33.89 -3.57 40.15
N SER A 88 -32.81 -4.36 40.11
CA SER A 88 -32.37 -5.13 41.29
C SER A 88 -31.19 -6.07 40.97
N GLU A 89 -30.24 -6.01 41.89
CA GLU A 89 -29.03 -6.82 42.05
C GLU A 89 -29.34 -8.29 42.37
N LYS A 90 -28.37 -9.20 42.16
CA LYS A 90 -27.93 -10.16 43.20
C LYS A 90 -26.72 -11.02 42.82
N GLU A 91 -25.79 -11.06 43.76
CA GLU A 91 -24.58 -11.87 43.86
C GLU A 91 -24.83 -13.33 44.26
N ALA A 92 -23.83 -14.21 44.06
CA ALA A 92 -23.69 -15.48 44.79
C ALA A 92 -22.22 -15.84 45.01
N SER A 93 -21.87 -16.10 46.27
CA SER A 93 -20.56 -16.42 46.85
C SER A 93 -20.19 -17.91 46.76
N THR A 94 -18.90 -18.24 46.81
CA THR A 94 -18.36 -19.62 46.94
C THR A 94 -17.08 -19.60 47.79
N GLU A 95 -17.03 -20.37 48.88
CA GLU A 95 -15.86 -20.58 49.74
C GLU A 95 -15.02 -21.80 49.28
N PRO A 96 -13.67 -21.80 49.44
CA PRO A 96 -12.82 -22.95 49.13
C PRO A 96 -12.21 -23.68 50.37
N VAL A 97 -11.95 -24.99 50.19
CA VAL A 97 -11.35 -25.98 51.13
C VAL A 97 -9.80 -25.89 51.10
N PRO A 98 -9.06 -26.18 52.20
CA PRO A 98 -7.63 -25.88 52.32
C PRO A 98 -6.69 -26.77 51.48
N GLU A 99 -5.61 -26.16 50.98
CA GLU A 99 -4.60 -26.74 50.07
C GLU A 99 -3.54 -27.60 50.80
N PRO A 100 -3.07 -28.72 50.19
CA PRO A 100 -1.98 -29.55 50.73
C PRO A 100 -0.60 -28.88 50.52
N THR A 101 0.28 -29.03 51.51
CA THR A 101 1.61 -28.41 51.58
C THR A 101 2.55 -28.84 50.45
N LEU A 102 3.31 -27.86 49.95
CA LEU A 102 4.00 -27.87 48.66
C LEU A 102 5.47 -28.34 48.75
N GLU A 103 5.81 -29.26 49.65
CA GLU A 103 7.19 -29.74 49.79
C GLU A 103 7.39 -31.12 49.12
N PRO A 104 8.35 -31.27 48.19
CA PRO A 104 8.59 -32.56 47.53
C PRO A 104 9.28 -33.56 48.48
N HIS A 105 8.81 -34.82 48.43
CA HIS A 105 9.35 -35.94 49.20
C HIS A 105 10.88 -36.09 48.99
N PRO A 106 11.66 -36.43 50.02
CA PRO A 106 13.14 -36.47 49.98
C PRO A 106 13.72 -37.33 48.85
N ASP A 107 13.05 -38.46 48.51
CA ASP A 107 13.48 -39.33 47.41
C ASP A 107 13.48 -38.63 46.04
N ARG A 108 12.60 -37.65 45.82
CA ARG A 108 12.59 -36.84 44.58
C ARG A 108 13.75 -35.85 44.54
N VAL A 109 14.21 -35.37 45.69
CA VAL A 109 15.38 -34.47 45.79
C VAL A 109 16.65 -35.24 45.45
N ALA A 110 16.78 -36.48 45.96
CA ALA A 110 17.92 -37.34 45.68
C ALA A 110 18.07 -37.67 44.17
N MET A 111 16.97 -37.95 43.46
CA MET A 111 17.01 -38.17 42.00
C MET A 111 17.37 -36.92 41.18
N LEU A 112 17.13 -35.72 41.72
CA LEU A 112 17.44 -34.45 41.05
C LEU A 112 18.90 -34.02 41.26
N GLU A 113 19.50 -34.41 42.39
CA GLU A 113 20.90 -34.12 42.72
C GLU A 113 21.90 -35.08 42.05
N GLU A 114 21.49 -36.30 41.71
CA GLU A 114 22.31 -37.19 40.89
C GLU A 114 22.43 -36.66 39.45
N LYS A 115 23.55 -35.99 39.18
CA LYS A 115 23.87 -35.43 37.87
C LYS A 115 24.08 -36.55 36.85
N SER A 116 23.05 -36.75 36.02
CA SER A 116 23.03 -37.71 34.92
C SER A 116 24.31 -37.61 34.05
N PRO A 117 24.93 -38.75 33.69
CA PRO A 117 26.15 -38.76 32.89
C PRO A 117 25.91 -38.07 31.53
N GLU A 118 26.87 -37.26 31.11
CA GLU A 118 26.83 -36.48 29.88
C GLU A 118 26.60 -37.41 28.67
N PRO A 119 25.58 -37.14 27.83
CA PRO A 119 25.19 -38.10 26.81
C PRO A 119 26.28 -38.21 25.74
N GLU A 120 26.82 -39.43 25.57
CA GLU A 120 27.74 -39.71 24.47
C GLU A 120 27.13 -39.31 23.12
N PRO A 121 27.93 -38.79 22.15
CA PRO A 121 27.45 -38.39 20.85
C PRO A 121 26.93 -39.62 20.10
N ARG A 122 25.61 -39.79 20.15
CA ARG A 122 24.90 -40.87 19.44
C ARG A 122 25.36 -40.89 18.00
N GLN A 123 25.89 -42.03 17.55
CA GLN A 123 26.19 -42.26 16.14
C GLN A 123 24.93 -41.97 15.33
N ASN A 124 25.02 -40.97 14.45
CA ASN A 124 23.91 -40.53 13.62
C ASN A 124 23.60 -41.62 12.61
N PHE A 125 22.74 -42.57 12.99
CA PHE A 125 22.04 -43.42 12.05
C PHE A 125 21.45 -42.52 10.97
N GLU A 126 21.79 -42.76 9.71
CA GLU A 126 21.30 -41.99 8.57
C GLU A 126 19.77 -41.98 8.59
N ARG A 127 19.20 -40.92 9.16
CA ARG A 127 17.76 -40.74 9.24
C ARG A 127 17.28 -40.65 7.81
N ARG A 128 16.58 -41.68 7.34
CA ARG A 128 15.89 -41.69 6.04
C ARG A 128 15.19 -40.34 5.86
N GLN A 129 15.64 -39.59 4.86
CA GLN A 129 15.16 -38.23 4.61
C GLN A 129 13.63 -38.27 4.45
N ARG A 130 12.93 -37.56 5.33
CA ARG A 130 11.47 -37.47 5.26
C ARG A 130 11.09 -36.73 3.97
N ARG A 131 10.12 -37.27 3.24
CA ARG A 131 9.58 -36.59 2.05
C ARG A 131 9.04 -35.22 2.45
N PRO A 132 9.31 -34.16 1.66
CA PRO A 132 8.80 -32.83 1.95
C PRO A 132 7.28 -32.85 1.93
N ARG A 133 6.67 -32.18 2.92
CA ARG A 133 5.21 -32.06 2.99
C ARG A 133 4.72 -31.22 1.82
N PRO A 134 3.61 -31.60 1.15
CA PRO A 134 3.04 -30.78 0.09
C PRO A 134 2.60 -29.45 0.70
N GLN A 135 3.18 -28.35 0.24
CA GLN A 135 2.72 -27.03 0.65
C GLN A 135 1.50 -26.64 -0.20
N PRO A 136 0.38 -26.27 0.43
CA PRO A 136 -0.72 -25.70 -0.33
C PRO A 136 -0.24 -24.39 -0.98
N PHE A 137 -0.59 -24.19 -2.25
CA PHE A 137 -0.33 -22.98 -3.05
C PHE A 137 1.11 -22.74 -3.55
N LEU A 138 1.94 -23.77 -3.71
CA LEU A 138 3.28 -23.64 -4.31
C LEU A 138 3.30 -22.79 -5.59
N LYS A 139 2.37 -23.06 -6.52
CA LYS A 139 2.23 -22.31 -7.78
C LYS A 139 1.95 -20.82 -7.55
N GLU A 140 1.18 -20.46 -6.53
CA GLU A 140 0.86 -19.06 -6.23
C GLU A 140 2.05 -18.35 -5.59
N THR A 141 2.80 -19.05 -4.74
CA THR A 141 4.02 -18.52 -4.13
C THR A 141 5.09 -18.24 -5.18
N GLU A 142 5.26 -19.12 -6.16
CA GLU A 142 6.18 -18.92 -7.29
C GLU A 142 5.77 -17.72 -8.15
N VAL A 143 4.47 -17.57 -8.43
CA VAL A 143 3.95 -16.41 -9.17
C VAL A 143 4.15 -15.11 -8.39
N ALA A 144 3.97 -15.14 -7.06
CA ALA A 144 4.21 -13.98 -6.20
C ALA A 144 5.70 -13.61 -6.16
N GLN A 145 6.60 -14.59 -6.12
CA GLN A 145 8.05 -14.37 -6.16
C GLN A 145 8.47 -13.76 -7.50
N LYS A 146 8.02 -14.32 -8.64
CA LYS A 146 8.29 -13.76 -9.96
C LYS A 146 7.85 -12.30 -10.10
N LYS A 147 6.67 -11.95 -9.57
CA LYS A 147 6.16 -10.57 -9.56
C LYS A 147 7.01 -9.64 -8.68
N ARG A 148 7.50 -10.12 -7.53
CA ARG A 148 8.40 -9.36 -6.65
C ARG A 148 9.73 -9.09 -7.35
N GLU A 149 10.31 -10.10 -7.97
CA GLU A 149 11.56 -9.99 -8.73
C GLU A 149 11.43 -9.02 -9.91
N GLU A 150 10.33 -9.05 -10.66
CA GLU A 150 10.08 -8.12 -11.76
C GLU A 150 10.00 -6.66 -11.27
N ILE A 151 9.28 -6.43 -10.17
CA ILE A 151 9.16 -5.10 -9.56
C ILE A 151 10.51 -4.63 -9.06
N GLU A 152 11.28 -5.50 -8.40
CA GLU A 152 12.60 -5.19 -7.88
C GLU A 152 13.59 -4.90 -9.02
N ALA A 153 13.60 -5.70 -10.09
CA ALA A 153 14.41 -5.46 -11.28
C ALA A 153 14.07 -4.10 -11.91
N ARG A 154 12.77 -3.76 -11.99
CA ARG A 154 12.33 -2.45 -12.48
C ARG A 154 12.76 -1.30 -11.56
N GLN A 155 12.78 -1.51 -10.25
CA GLN A 155 13.27 -0.52 -9.28
C GLN A 155 14.78 -0.34 -9.41
N ARG A 156 15.55 -1.43 -9.44
CA ARG A 156 17.01 -1.40 -9.65
C ARG A 156 17.39 -0.69 -10.95
N ALA A 157 16.70 -0.97 -12.05
CA ALA A 157 16.94 -0.27 -13.32
C ALA A 157 16.68 1.25 -13.24
N ARG A 158 15.66 1.67 -12.48
CA ARG A 158 15.41 3.10 -12.23
C ARG A 158 16.50 3.72 -11.38
N GLU A 159 16.90 3.04 -10.30
CA GLU A 159 17.97 3.50 -9.42
C GLU A 159 19.30 3.63 -10.15
N GLU A 160 19.64 2.68 -11.03
CA GLU A 160 20.84 2.75 -11.87
C GLU A 160 20.79 3.94 -12.82
N ALA A 161 19.66 4.15 -13.51
CA ALA A 161 19.48 5.31 -14.38
C ALA A 161 19.59 6.65 -13.61
N ASP A 162 19.04 6.72 -12.40
CA ASP A 162 19.13 7.92 -11.56
C ASP A 162 20.55 8.11 -10.99
N LYS A 163 21.25 7.02 -10.63
CA LYS A 163 22.67 7.06 -10.25
C LYS A 163 23.54 7.56 -11.40
N GLU A 164 23.31 7.11 -12.63
CA GLU A 164 24.03 7.63 -13.80
C GLU A 164 23.76 9.11 -14.06
N ARG A 165 22.48 9.53 -13.97
CA ARG A 165 22.10 10.94 -14.07
C ARG A 165 22.80 11.78 -13.00
N ALA A 166 22.79 11.31 -11.75
CA ALA A 166 23.45 11.97 -10.63
C ALA A 166 24.96 12.08 -10.85
N LYS A 167 25.63 11.01 -11.33
CA LYS A 167 27.05 11.07 -11.71
C LYS A 167 27.32 12.13 -12.79
N LYS A 168 26.52 12.15 -13.86
CA LYS A 168 26.64 13.15 -14.95
C LYS A 168 26.41 14.57 -14.44
N VAL A 169 25.44 14.79 -13.56
CA VAL A 169 25.17 16.10 -12.95
C VAL A 169 26.32 16.52 -12.03
N ALA A 170 26.79 15.64 -11.16
CA ALA A 170 27.91 15.91 -10.25
C ALA A 170 29.19 16.25 -11.02
N GLU A 171 29.49 15.54 -12.11
CA GLU A 171 30.63 15.87 -12.98
C GLU A 171 30.48 17.26 -13.61
N ARG A 172 29.29 17.61 -14.10
CA ARG A 172 29.00 18.94 -14.65
C ARG A 172 29.16 20.03 -13.59
N GLU A 173 28.68 19.79 -12.38
CA GLU A 173 28.81 20.74 -11.28
C GLU A 173 30.27 20.90 -10.83
N ARG A 174 31.02 19.81 -10.73
CA ARG A 174 32.47 19.85 -10.45
C ARG A 174 33.20 20.64 -11.53
N PHE A 175 32.88 20.40 -12.80
CA PHE A 175 33.43 21.16 -13.92
C PHE A 175 33.05 22.65 -13.86
N ARG A 176 31.78 22.97 -13.56
CA ARG A 176 31.32 24.36 -13.41
C ARG A 176 32.04 25.06 -12.25
N LYS A 177 32.18 24.39 -11.11
CA LYS A 177 32.87 24.92 -9.92
C LYS A 177 34.36 25.17 -10.20
N THR A 178 35.04 24.24 -10.86
CA THR A 178 36.46 24.41 -11.23
C THR A 178 36.67 25.52 -12.26
N MET A 179 35.80 25.63 -13.27
CA MET A 179 35.81 26.77 -14.22
C MET A 179 35.51 28.11 -13.55
N ALA A 180 34.56 28.15 -12.62
CA ALA A 180 34.26 29.36 -11.86
C ALA A 180 35.44 29.78 -10.98
N LYS A 181 36.13 28.81 -10.35
CA LYS A 181 37.36 29.06 -9.57
C LYS A 181 38.53 29.55 -10.43
N ALA A 182 38.60 29.13 -11.68
CA ALA A 182 39.63 29.56 -12.62
C ALA A 182 39.41 31.00 -13.13
N ARG A 183 38.17 31.51 -13.08
CA ARG A 183 37.85 32.90 -13.44
C ARG A 183 38.35 33.88 -12.37
N GLY A 184 38.74 35.07 -12.83
CA GLY A 184 39.13 36.17 -11.95
C GLY A 184 37.94 36.75 -11.19
N PRO A 185 38.19 37.57 -10.14
CA PRO A 185 37.15 38.24 -9.36
C PRO A 185 36.25 39.13 -10.22
N ASN A 186 36.78 39.72 -11.29
CA ASN A 186 36.02 40.52 -12.26
C ASN A 186 35.35 39.68 -13.36
N GLY A 187 35.30 38.35 -13.21
CA GLY A 187 34.78 37.42 -14.22
C GLY A 187 35.68 37.23 -15.45
N GLN A 188 36.84 37.89 -15.49
CA GLN A 188 37.81 37.78 -16.58
C GLN A 188 38.38 36.36 -16.66
N ARG A 189 38.49 35.84 -17.88
CA ARG A 189 39.04 34.51 -18.15
C ARG A 189 40.54 34.52 -17.92
N LYS A 190 41.04 33.62 -17.07
CA LYS A 190 42.48 33.43 -16.86
C LYS A 190 42.91 32.19 -17.63
N LEU A 191 43.41 32.39 -18.86
CA LEU A 191 43.71 31.32 -19.82
C LEU A 191 44.62 30.23 -19.21
N GLY A 192 45.60 30.59 -18.37
CA GLY A 192 46.48 29.63 -17.71
C GLY A 192 45.76 28.70 -16.71
N ARG A 193 44.73 29.19 -16.00
CA ARG A 193 43.97 28.36 -15.03
C ARG A 193 42.79 27.64 -15.69
N GLU A 194 42.20 28.22 -16.72
CA GLU A 194 41.10 27.61 -17.47
C GLU A 194 41.58 26.56 -18.47
N SER A 195 42.76 26.74 -19.07
CA SER A 195 43.33 25.81 -20.06
C SER A 195 43.48 24.40 -19.51
N THR A 196 43.94 24.22 -18.27
CA THR A 196 44.09 22.89 -17.66
C THR A 196 42.75 22.15 -17.52
N VAL A 197 41.69 22.85 -17.13
CA VAL A 197 40.33 22.30 -16.99
C VAL A 197 39.73 21.98 -18.37
N LEU A 198 39.99 22.81 -19.38
CA LEU A 198 39.55 22.60 -20.75
C LEU A 198 40.31 21.46 -21.44
N LEU A 199 41.62 21.34 -21.21
CA LEU A 199 42.45 20.24 -21.71
C LEU A 199 41.99 18.90 -21.11
N ALA A 200 41.72 18.83 -19.81
CA ALA A 200 41.19 17.63 -19.18
C ALA A 200 39.81 17.21 -19.76
N LYS A 201 38.97 18.20 -20.14
CA LYS A 201 37.71 17.92 -20.84
C LYS A 201 37.94 17.41 -22.26
N ALA A 202 38.87 18.01 -23.01
CA ALA A 202 39.23 17.58 -24.36
C ALA A 202 39.80 16.15 -24.37
N GLN A 203 40.71 15.85 -23.44
CA GLN A 203 41.26 14.50 -23.26
C GLN A 203 40.18 13.47 -22.95
N ARG A 204 39.18 13.80 -22.11
CA ARG A 204 38.02 12.92 -21.86
C ARG A 204 37.10 12.72 -23.05
N LEU A 205 37.04 13.68 -23.98
CA LEU A 205 36.26 13.54 -25.21
C LEU A 205 37.01 12.72 -26.25
N MET A 206 38.32 12.92 -26.37
CA MET A 206 39.17 12.13 -27.28
C MET A 206 39.47 10.71 -26.77
N GLY A 207 39.46 10.46 -25.46
CA GLY A 207 39.60 9.09 -24.91
C GLY A 207 38.32 8.27 -24.92
N LYS A 208 37.23 8.82 -25.47
CA LYS A 208 35.92 8.14 -25.64
C LYS A 208 35.65 7.78 -27.11
N THR A 209 36.59 8.06 -28.00
CA THR A 209 36.67 7.51 -29.36
C THR A 209 37.60 6.31 -29.34
#